data_AF-A0A924D663-F1
#
_entry.id   AF-A0A924D663-F1
#
_cell.length_a   1.000
_cell.length_b   1.000
_cell.length_c   1.000
_cell.angle_alpha   90.00
_cell.angle_beta   90.00
_cell.angle_gamma   90.00
#
_symmetry.space_group_name_H-M   'P 1'
#
loop_
_entity.id
_entity.type
_entity.pdbx_description
1 polymer ?
#
loop_
_entity_poly.entity_id
_entity_poly.type
_entity_poly.pdbx_seq_one_letter_code
_entity_poly.pdbx_strand_id
1 'polypeptide(L)' 'MEVQNNPQLLKVSIRDVKFGENCKIVEPVNIYGCIIGHSNFIGPFVEIQKDVIIGNNCKIQS' A
#
# COMPACT_ATOMS: atom_id res chain seq x y z
N MET A 1 -36.14 15.11 7.54
CA MET A 1 -34.93 15.88 7.18
C MET A 1 -33.94 14.88 6.61
N GLU A 2 -33.57 15.00 5.34
CA GLU A 2 -32.54 14.15 4.75
C GLU A 2 -31.16 14.65 5.20
N VAL A 3 -30.34 13.75 5.72
CA VAL A 3 -28.94 14.05 6.04
C VAL A 3 -28.15 13.89 4.75
N GLN A 4 -27.59 14.99 4.25
CA GLN A 4 -26.72 14.94 3.07
C GLN A 4 -25.31 14.50 3.51
N ASN A 5 -24.97 13.24 3.26
CA ASN A 5 -23.65 12.69 3.55
C ASN A 5 -22.75 12.88 2.33
N ASN A 6 -21.81 13.83 2.40
CA ASN A 6 -20.77 13.99 1.38
C ASN A 6 -19.56 13.12 1.75
N PRO A 7 -19.12 12.20 0.87
CA PRO A 7 -17.96 11.36 1.16
C PRO A 7 -16.68 12.19 1.14
N GLN A 8 -15.75 11.86 2.03
CA GLN A 8 -14.38 12.35 1.92
C GLN A 8 -13.63 11.50 0.90
N LEU A 9 -13.17 12.13 -0.18
CA LEU A 9 -12.34 11.47 -1.18
C LEU A 9 -10.88 11.41 -0.71
N LEU A 10 -10.33 10.21 -0.69
CA LEU A 10 -8.92 9.97 -0.39
C LEU A 10 -8.22 9.49 -1.67
N LYS A 11 -7.04 10.04 -1.94
CA LYS A 11 -6.16 9.51 -2.98
C LYS A 11 -5.33 8.37 -2.39
N VAL A 12 -5.19 7.31 -3.17
CA VAL A 12 -4.19 6.26 -2.89
C VAL A 12 -2.81 6.90 -2.82
N SER A 13 -2.01 6.45 -1.86
CA SER A 13 -0.65 6.94 -1.67
C SER A 13 0.20 5.89 -0.96
N ILE A 14 1.51 6.04 -1.09
CA ILE A 14 2.49 5.30 -0.30
C ILE A 14 2.97 6.25 0.80
N ARG A 15 2.72 5.91 2.07
CA ARG A 15 2.96 6.82 3.19
C ARG A 15 3.50 6.09 4.42
N ASP A 16 4.54 6.62 5.04
CA ASP A 16 5.10 6.06 6.29
C ASP A 16 5.54 4.57 6.15
N VAL A 17 6.09 4.20 4.98
CA VAL A 17 6.53 2.84 4.68
C VAL A 17 8.05 2.73 4.73
N LYS A 18 8.57 1.71 5.43
CA LYS A 18 10.00 1.35 5.40
C LYS A 18 10.24 0.27 4.35
N PHE A 19 10.88 0.64 3.24
CA PHE A 19 11.25 -0.28 2.18
C PHE A 19 12.68 -0.79 2.34
N GLY A 20 12.87 -2.07 2.05
CA GLY A 20 14.15 -2.62 1.63
C GLY A 20 14.43 -2.31 0.16
N GLU A 21 15.65 -2.57 -0.27
CA GLU A 21 16.12 -2.30 -1.63
C GLU A 21 15.41 -3.14 -2.71
N ASN A 22 15.45 -2.65 -3.94
CA ASN A 22 15.00 -3.36 -5.16
C ASN A 22 13.52 -3.78 -5.18
N CYS A 23 12.67 -3.11 -4.41
CA CYS A 23 11.23 -3.28 -4.52
C CYS A 23 10.68 -2.69 -5.83
N LYS A 24 9.75 -3.39 -6.47
CA LYS A 24 9.01 -2.93 -7.65
C LYS A 24 7.55 -2.77 -7.29
N ILE A 25 7.00 -1.60 -7.56
CA ILE A 25 5.62 -1.25 -7.22
C ILE A 25 4.94 -0.77 -8.49
N VAL A 26 3.78 -1.32 -8.78
CA VAL A 26 2.96 -0.92 -9.93
C VAL A 26 1.73 -0.20 -9.40
N GLU A 27 1.56 1.06 -9.77
CA GLU A 27 0.41 1.87 -9.36
C GLU A 27 -0.89 1.48 -10.10
N PRO A 28 -2.07 1.77 -9.52
CA PRO A 28 -2.29 2.44 -8.23
C PRO A 28 -2.17 1.48 -7.03
N VAL A 29 -1.58 1.94 -5.92
CA VAL A 29 -1.50 1.18 -4.66
C VAL A 29 -1.77 2.07 -3.45
N ASN A 30 -2.33 1.51 -2.38
CA ASN A 30 -2.53 2.20 -1.11
C ASN A 30 -1.74 1.49 -0.01
N ILE A 31 -0.55 1.98 0.30
CA ILE A 31 0.41 1.30 1.19
C ILE A 31 0.77 2.27 2.31
N TYR A 32 0.50 1.92 3.56
CA TYR A 32 0.76 2.86 4.65
C TYR A 32 1.21 2.22 5.95
N GLY A 33 2.14 2.90 6.65
CA GLY A 33 2.52 2.58 8.03
C GLY A 33 3.13 1.19 8.22
N CYS A 34 3.78 0.63 7.20
CA CYS A 34 4.21 -0.78 7.17
C CYS A 34 5.71 -0.93 6.89
N ILE A 35 6.21 -2.17 7.02
CA ILE A 35 7.60 -2.54 6.69
C ILE A 35 7.56 -3.53 5.53
N ILE A 36 8.36 -3.28 4.50
CA ILE A 36 8.47 -4.13 3.31
C ILE A 36 9.95 -4.44 3.10
N GLY A 37 10.31 -5.73 3.14
CA GLY A 37 11.68 -6.19 2.93
C GLY A 37 12.19 -5.95 1.50
N HIS A 38 13.28 -6.63 1.14
CA HIS A 38 14.01 -6.41 -0.13
C HIS A 38 13.43 -7.25 -1.27
N SER A 39 13.63 -6.79 -2.51
CA SER A 39 13.34 -7.52 -3.74
C SER A 39 11.88 -7.98 -3.87
N ASN A 40 10.95 -7.20 -3.33
CA ASN A 40 9.52 -7.48 -3.42
C ASN A 40 8.92 -6.93 -4.72
N PHE A 41 7.87 -7.59 -5.21
CA PHE A 41 7.02 -7.06 -6.27
C PHE A 41 5.60 -6.85 -5.74
N ILE A 42 5.07 -5.65 -5.90
CA ILE A 42 3.71 -5.26 -5.52
C ILE A 42 2.97 -4.84 -6.78
N GLY A 43 1.96 -5.62 -7.15
CA GLY A 43 1.10 -5.36 -8.31
C GLY A 43 0.11 -4.21 -8.07
N PRO A 44 -0.58 -3.77 -9.14
CA PRO A 44 -1.57 -2.71 -9.03
C PRO A 44 -2.77 -3.16 -8.19
N PHE A 45 -3.48 -2.17 -7.65
CA PHE A 45 -4.68 -2.29 -6.82
C PHE A 45 -4.47 -2.99 -5.46
N VAL A 46 -3.21 -3.21 -5.05
CA VAL A 46 -2.89 -3.75 -3.72
C VAL A 46 -3.03 -2.66 -2.64
N GLU A 47 -3.67 -3.04 -1.52
CA GLU A 47 -3.63 -2.30 -0.26
C GLU A 47 -2.79 -3.04 0.78
N ILE A 48 -1.86 -2.34 1.43
CA ILE A 48 -1.10 -2.84 2.59
C ILE A 48 -1.26 -1.83 3.71
N GLN A 49 -1.87 -2.27 4.80
CA GLN A 49 -2.24 -1.41 5.92
C GLN A 49 -1.12 -1.30 6.96
N LYS A 50 -1.32 -0.38 7.92
CA LYS A 50 -0.38 -0.12 9.02
C LYS A 50 -0.04 -1.40 9.79
N ASP A 51 1.17 -1.42 10.33
CA ASP A 51 1.70 -2.48 11.20
C ASP A 51 1.91 -3.83 10.50
N VAL A 52 1.71 -3.92 9.17
CA VAL A 52 2.06 -5.09 8.37
C VAL A 52 3.58 -5.16 8.16
N ILE A 53 4.12 -6.38 8.22
CA ILE A 53 5.52 -6.68 7.89
C ILE A 53 5.53 -7.69 6.73
N ILE A 54 6.10 -7.27 5.59
CA ILE A 54 6.39 -8.15 4.45
C ILE A 54 7.87 -8.50 4.49
N GLY A 55 8.16 -9.81 4.37
CA GLY A 55 9.53 -10.32 4.29
C GLY A 55 10.26 -9.95 3.00
N ASN A 56 11.34 -10.68 2.70
CA ASN A 56 12.10 -10.49 1.47
C ASN A 56 11.57 -11.42 0.36
N ASN A 57 11.73 -11.00 -0.90
CA ASN A 57 11.46 -11.82 -2.11
C ASN A 57 9.99 -12.30 -2.22
N CYS A 58 9.02 -11.50 -1.80
CA CYS A 58 7.60 -11.78 -1.94
C CYS A 58 7.02 -11.14 -3.21
N LYS A 59 5.94 -11.74 -3.72
CA LYS A 59 5.11 -11.20 -4.80
C LYS A 59 3.68 -11.02 -4.28
N ILE A 60 3.20 -9.78 -4.23
CA ILE A 60 1.86 -9.43 -3.77
C ILE A 60 1.07 -8.94 -4.98
N GLN A 61 -0.02 -9.63 -5.30
CA GLN A 61 -0.90 -9.31 -6.42
C GLN A 61 -2.35 -9.38 -5.98
N SER A 62 -3.17 -8.46 -6.50
CA SER A 62 -4.63 -8.52 -6.43
C SER A 62 -5.21 -9.47 -7.48
#